data_AF-A0A6I4ZNR8-F1
#
_entry.id   AF-A0A6I4ZNR8-F1
#
_cell.length_a   1.000
_cell.length_b   1.000
_cell.length_c   1.000
_cell.angle_alpha   90.00
_cell.angle_beta   90.00
_cell.angle_gamma   90.00
#
_symmetry.space_group_name_H-M   'P 1'
#
loop_
_entity.id
_entity.type
_entity.pdbx_description
1 polymer ?
#
loop_
_entity_poly.entity_id
_entity_poly.type
_entity_poly.pdbx_seq_one_letter_code
_entity_poly.pdbx_strand_id
1 'polypeptide(L)'
;MTPNDRVLTRLVRNKTKLIQEHLEAMQRDTHGVEYARWRREVDDIWKGVFENVNDMQPEPQMETLEEIRELWTMYVAHYVGDE
;
A
#
# COMPACT_ATOMS: atom_id res chain seq x y z
N MET A 1 -0.16 -8.51 20.72
CA MET A 1 0.65 -7.51 19.99
C MET A 1 2.03 -7.31 20.65
N THR A 2 3.12 -7.54 19.92
CA THR A 2 4.52 -7.37 20.36
C THR A 2 5.05 -5.96 20.06
N PRO A 3 6.20 -5.55 20.63
CA PRO A 3 6.88 -4.30 20.23
C PRO A 3 7.22 -4.25 18.74
N ASN A 4 7.60 -5.39 18.15
CA ASN A 4 7.88 -5.48 16.71
C ASN A 4 6.61 -5.23 15.89
N ASP A 5 5.48 -5.85 16.26
CA ASP A 5 4.19 -5.62 15.59
C ASP A 5 3.82 -4.14 15.60
N ARG A 6 4.05 -3.41 16.70
CA ARG A 6 3.79 -1.96 16.78
C ARG A 6 4.62 -1.16 15.78
N VAL A 7 5.88 -1.53 15.60
CA VAL A 7 6.76 -0.89 14.60
C VAL A 7 6.26 -1.21 13.20
N LEU A 8 5.95 -2.48 12.91
CA LEU A 8 5.45 -2.91 11.61
C LEU A 8 4.12 -2.25 11.26
N THR A 9 3.16 -2.17 12.19
CA THR A 9 1.88 -1.45 11.98
C THR A 9 2.12 0.02 11.67
N ARG A 10 3.06 0.67 12.35
CA ARG A 10 3.41 2.07 12.04
C ARG A 10 4.04 2.20 10.66
N LEU A 11 4.90 1.27 10.26
CA LEU A 11 5.49 1.26 8.93
C LEU A 11 4.44 1.05 7.84
N VAL A 12 3.51 0.12 8.04
CA VAL A 12 2.38 -0.10 7.12
C VAL A 12 1.57 1.19 6.98
N ARG A 13 1.18 1.83 8.08
CA ARG A 13 0.45 3.11 8.07
C ARG A 13 1.17 4.24 7.34
N ASN A 14 2.49 4.32 7.47
CA ASN A 14 3.27 5.33 6.77
C ASN A 14 3.33 5.03 5.26
N LYS A 15 3.53 3.76 4.89
CA LYS A 15 3.56 3.32 3.50
C LYS A 15 2.20 3.52 2.81
N THR A 16 1.10 3.24 3.49
CA THR A 16 -0.25 3.41 2.94
C THR A 16 -0.60 4.87 2.71
N LYS A 17 -0.15 5.80 3.58
CA LYS A 17 -0.25 7.24 3.32
C LYS A 17 0.53 7.66 2.09
N LEU A 18 1.76 7.18 1.95
CA LEU A 18 2.58 7.47 0.77
C LEU A 18 1.92 6.93 -0.52
N ILE A 19 1.38 5.72 -0.48
CA ILE A 19 0.58 5.17 -1.60
C ILE A 19 -0.56 6.13 -1.94
N GLN A 20 -1.33 6.59 -0.96
CA GLN A 20 -2.45 7.50 -1.21
C GLN A 20 -2.00 8.81 -1.88
N GLU A 21 -0.89 9.40 -1.44
CA GLU A 21 -0.30 10.60 -2.05
C GLU A 21 0.11 10.35 -3.52
N HIS A 22 0.73 9.20 -3.81
CA HIS A 22 1.08 8.82 -5.19
C HIS A 22 -0.17 8.62 -6.07
N LEU A 23 -1.20 7.96 -5.54
CA LEU A 23 -2.44 7.73 -6.29
C LEU A 23 -3.15 9.04 -6.61
N GLU A 24 -3.18 10.00 -5.68
CA GLU A 24 -3.71 11.34 -5.93
C GLU A 24 -2.92 12.07 -7.02
N ALA A 25 -1.59 11.94 -7.04
CA ALA A 25 -0.75 12.52 -8.10
C ALA A 25 -1.03 11.86 -9.46
N MET A 26 -1.13 10.53 -9.50
CA MET A 26 -1.45 9.77 -10.71
C MET A 26 -2.83 10.11 -11.27
N GLN A 27 -3.82 10.36 -10.41
CA GLN A 27 -5.16 10.80 -10.84
C GLN A 27 -5.17 12.21 -11.43
N ARG A 28 -4.29 13.10 -10.96
CA ARG A 28 -4.16 14.46 -11.50
C ARG A 28 -3.45 14.50 -12.85
N ASP A 29 -2.55 13.55 -13.11
CA ASP A 29 -1.75 13.48 -14.33
C ASP A 29 -1.72 12.07 -14.93
N THR A 30 -2.88 11.59 -15.40
CA THR A 30 -3.08 10.22 -15.92
C THR A 30 -2.32 9.94 -17.22
N HIS A 31 -1.91 10.97 -17.95
CA HIS A 31 -1.14 10.86 -19.19
C HIS A 31 0.27 11.44 -19.04
N GLY A 32 0.69 11.71 -17.80
CA GLY A 32 2.01 12.21 -17.49
C GLY A 32 3.08 11.20 -17.88
N VAL A 33 4.23 11.70 -18.34
CA VAL A 33 5.39 10.86 -18.66
C VAL A 33 5.89 10.06 -17.44
N GLU A 34 5.61 10.55 -16.24
CA GLU A 34 5.97 9.90 -14.98
C GLU A 34 4.92 8.87 -14.51
N TYR A 35 3.74 8.77 -15.14
CA TYR A 35 2.65 7.90 -14.67
C TYR A 35 3.10 6.43 -14.53
N ALA A 36 3.80 5.90 -15.53
CA ALA A 36 4.30 4.53 -15.51
C ALA A 36 5.35 4.30 -14.42
N ARG A 37 6.15 5.33 -14.09
CA ARG A 37 7.12 5.27 -13.01
C ARG A 37 6.43 5.29 -11.65
N TRP A 38 5.46 6.18 -11.44
CA TRP A 38 4.71 6.24 -10.19
C TRP A 38 3.93 4.96 -9.94
N ARG A 39 3.34 4.34 -10.98
CA ARG A 39 2.70 3.04 -10.84
C ARG A 39 3.67 1.99 -10.29
N ARG A 40 4.88 1.90 -10.85
CA ARG A 40 5.92 0.96 -10.35
C ARG A 40 6.33 1.27 -8.92
N GLU A 41 6.49 2.55 -8.57
CA GLU A 41 6.82 2.96 -7.20
C GLU A 41 5.71 2.54 -6.22
N VAL A 42 4.43 2.68 -6.60
CA VAL A 42 3.29 2.21 -5.80
C VAL A 42 3.28 0.69 -5.65
N ASP A 43 3.56 -0.06 -6.72
CA ASP A 43 3.68 -1.53 -6.68
C ASP A 43 4.79 -1.98 -5.69
N ASP A 44 5.95 -1.34 -5.74
CA ASP A 44 7.08 -1.63 -4.84
C ASP A 44 6.73 -1.31 -3.38
N ILE A 45 6.01 -0.21 -3.13
CA ILE A 45 5.56 0.14 -1.77
C ILE A 45 4.54 -0.90 -1.27
N TRP A 46 3.58 -1.33 -2.11
CA TRP A 46 2.62 -2.37 -1.75
C TRP A 46 3.29 -3.69 -1.40
N LYS A 47 4.29 -4.09 -2.20
CA LYS A 47 5.10 -5.28 -1.88
C LYS A 47 5.71 -5.16 -0.49
N GLY A 48 6.31 -4.00 -0.18
CA GLY A 48 6.85 -3.73 1.14
C GLY A 48 5.80 -3.62 2.26
N VAL A 49 4.54 -3.29 1.97
CA VAL A 49 3.44 -3.35 2.93
C VAL A 49 3.14 -4.81 3.28
N PHE A 50 2.96 -5.68 2.29
CA PHE A 50 2.65 -7.09 2.53
C PHE A 50 3.80 -7.85 3.18
N GLU A 51 5.06 -7.54 2.87
CA GLU A 51 6.23 -8.06 3.59
C GLU A 51 6.13 -7.74 5.09
N ASN A 52 5.87 -6.48 5.46
CA ASN A 52 5.70 -6.09 6.85
C ASN A 52 4.51 -6.79 7.53
N VAL A 53 3.40 -6.99 6.82
CA VAL A 53 2.20 -7.67 7.34
C VAL A 53 2.47 -9.15 7.57
N ASN A 54 3.23 -9.79 6.69
CA ASN A 54 3.59 -11.21 6.82
C ASN A 54 4.48 -11.49 8.05
N ASP A 55 5.26 -10.50 8.49
CA ASP A 55 6.13 -10.60 9.66
C ASP A 55 5.42 -10.36 11.00
N MET A 56 4.11 -10.05 10.99
CA MET A 56 3.32 -9.80 12.18
C MET A 56 2.78 -11.09 12.82
N GLN A 57 2.45 -11.01 14.11
CA GLN A 57 1.65 -12.05 14.76
C GLN A 57 0.20 -12.10 14.21
N PRO A 58 -0.51 -13.25 14.28
CA PRO A 58 -1.79 -13.44 13.60
C PRO A 58 -2.88 -12.39 13.91
N GLU A 59 -3.01 -12.00 15.19
CA GLU A 59 -4.01 -11.01 15.62
C GLU A 59 -3.74 -9.61 15.02
N PRO A 60 -2.57 -8.96 15.24
CA PRO A 60 -2.28 -7.66 14.63
C PRO A 60 -2.14 -7.73 13.10
N GLN A 61 -1.76 -8.89 12.55
CA GLN A 61 -1.78 -9.12 11.10
C GLN A 61 -3.20 -8.95 10.54
N MET A 62 -4.20 -9.60 11.15
CA MET A 62 -5.59 -9.51 10.72
C MET A 62 -6.13 -8.08 10.86
N GLU A 63 -5.85 -7.40 11.98
CA GLU A 63 -6.25 -6.00 12.16
C GLU A 63 -5.62 -5.08 11.10
N THR A 64 -4.34 -5.29 10.79
CA THR A 64 -3.63 -4.50 9.77
C THR A 64 -4.16 -4.78 8.36
N LEU A 65 -4.48 -6.04 8.05
CA LEU A 65 -5.09 -6.42 6.77
C LEU A 65 -6.45 -5.74 6.56
N GLU A 66 -7.29 -5.71 7.60
CA GLU A 66 -8.57 -4.99 7.55
C GLU A 66 -8.37 -3.47 7.38
N GLU A 67 -7.37 -2.88 8.02
CA GLU A 67 -7.04 -1.45 7.89
C GLU A 67 -6.66 -1.06 6.45
N ILE A 68 -5.91 -1.91 5.74
CA ILE A 68 -5.44 -1.61 4.38
C ILE A 68 -6.41 -2.08 3.28
N ARG A 69 -7.45 -2.85 3.63
CA ARG A 69 -8.29 -3.59 2.67
C ARG A 69 -8.93 -2.70 1.62
N GLU A 70 -9.51 -1.58 2.04
CA GLU A 70 -10.20 -0.65 1.14
C GLU A 70 -9.24 -0.04 0.12
N LEU A 71 -8.12 0.49 0.59
CA LEU A 71 -7.10 1.12 -0.25
C LEU A 71 -6.49 0.12 -1.24
N TRP A 72 -6.20 -1.11 -0.79
CA TRP A 72 -5.72 -2.18 -1.65
C TRP A 72 -6.73 -2.56 -2.74
N THR A 73 -8.00 -2.76 -2.36
CA THR A 73 -9.05 -3.16 -3.30
C THR A 73 -9.27 -2.08 -4.37
N MET A 74 -9.29 -0.81 -3.96
CA MET A 74 -9.34 0.33 -4.88
C MET A 74 -8.14 0.33 -5.83
N TYR A 75 -6.92 0.13 -5.30
CA TYR A 75 -5.71 0.08 -6.12
C TYR A 75 -5.79 -1.01 -7.19
N VAL A 76 -6.13 -2.24 -6.80
CA VAL A 76 -6.22 -3.37 -7.74
C VAL A 76 -7.26 -3.10 -8.82
N ALA A 77 -8.45 -2.60 -8.43
CA ALA A 77 -9.54 -2.36 -9.36
C ALA A 77 -9.22 -1.30 -10.43
N HIS A 78 -8.41 -0.29 -10.10
CA HIS A 78 -8.17 0.85 -10.98
C HIS A 78 -6.80 0.86 -11.65
N TYR A 79 -5.81 0.14 -11.12
CA TYR A 79 -4.42 0.25 -11.59
C TYR A 79 -3.77 -1.08 -11.95
N VAL A 80 -4.34 -2.23 -11.57
CA VAL A 80 -3.76 -3.55 -11.87
C VAL A 80 -4.48 -4.26 -13.02
N GLY A 81 -5.77 -3.96 -13.26
CA GLY A 81 -6.65 -4.70 -14.18
C GLY A 81 -6.64 -4.31 -15.66
N ASP A 82 -5.75 -3.42 -16.12
CA ASP A 82 -5.77 -2.84 -17.48
C ASP A 82 -4.56 -3.28 -18.36
N GLU A 83 -4.16 -4.56 -18.27
CA GLU A 83 -3.19 -5.18 -19.21
C GLU A 83 -3.86 -6.22 -20.12
#